data_AF-A0A6P5EWP1-F1
#
_entry.id   AF-A0A6P5EWP1-F1
#
_cell.length_a   1.000
_cell.length_b   1.000
_cell.length_c   1.000
_cell.angle_alpha   90.00
_cell.angle_beta   90.00
_cell.angle_gamma   90.00
#
_symmetry.space_group_name_H-M   'P 1'
#
loop_
_entity.id
_entity.type
_entity.pdbx_description
1 polymer ?
#
loop_
_entity_poly.entity_id
_entity_poly.type
_entity_poly.pdbx_seq_one_letter_code
_entity_poly.pdbx_strand_id
1 'polypeptide(L)'
;MSVLRQPFDQSEYDDLMAMATRRIRITKFKELRNMSIPYSTNALGYSYFDHYPDLARQMECADPHRGLSLLRGFFFWLQNVGHEGAFMPWVAASTSYKSVPYNDCKKTVSHQSSN
;
A
#
# COMPACT_ATOMS: atom_id res chain seq x y z
N MET A 1 -17.67 3.94 7.79
CA MET A 1 -17.91 2.83 6.83
C MET A 1 -18.63 3.27 5.54
N SER A 2 -18.70 4.56 5.20
CA SER A 2 -19.31 5.04 3.94
C SER A 2 -18.35 5.00 2.74
N VAL A 3 -17.05 5.30 2.95
CA VAL A 3 -16.02 5.38 1.90
C VAL A 3 -15.84 4.05 1.15
N LEU A 4 -15.91 2.91 1.85
CA LEU A 4 -15.81 1.58 1.22
C LEU A 4 -17.04 1.21 0.37
N ARG A 5 -18.17 1.91 0.54
CA ARG A 5 -19.40 1.67 -0.24
C ARG A 5 -19.47 2.54 -1.50
N GLN A 6 -18.50 3.44 -1.69
CA GLN A 6 -18.48 4.28 -2.89
C GLN A 6 -18.19 3.41 -4.11
N PRO A 7 -18.78 3.74 -5.27
CA PRO A 7 -18.47 3.05 -6.51
C PRO A 7 -16.98 3.21 -6.85
N PHE A 8 -16.53 2.39 -7.78
CA PHE A 8 -15.17 2.47 -8.27
C PHE A 8 -14.95 3.76 -9.04
N ASP A 9 -13.87 4.45 -8.71
CA ASP A 9 -13.36 5.62 -9.41
C ASP A 9 -11.91 5.35 -9.79
N GLN A 10 -11.64 5.36 -11.10
CA GLN A 10 -10.31 5.12 -11.64
C GLN A 10 -9.33 6.23 -11.23
N SER A 11 -9.78 7.49 -11.19
CA SER A 11 -8.93 8.62 -10.81
C SER A 11 -8.49 8.47 -9.36
N GLU A 12 -9.42 8.10 -8.48
CA GLU A 12 -9.12 7.84 -7.08
C GLU A 12 -8.11 6.69 -6.93
N TYR A 13 -8.29 5.61 -7.68
CA TYR A 13 -7.37 4.48 -7.65
C TYR A 13 -5.95 4.91 -8.03
N ASP A 14 -5.80 5.65 -9.12
CA ASP A 14 -4.49 6.10 -9.61
C ASP A 14 -3.82 7.05 -8.60
N ASP A 15 -4.59 7.96 -8.00
CA ASP A 15 -4.09 8.89 -6.97
C ASP A 15 -3.63 8.15 -5.70
N LEU A 16 -4.44 7.23 -5.19
CA LEU A 16 -4.12 6.43 -4.01
C LEU A 16 -2.92 5.51 -4.27
N MET A 17 -2.83 4.91 -5.46
CA MET A 17 -1.72 4.07 -5.88
C MET A 17 -0.42 4.87 -6.00
N ALA A 18 -0.49 6.07 -6.59
CA ALA A 18 0.66 6.98 -6.69
C ALA A 18 1.15 7.38 -5.30
N MET A 19 0.24 7.70 -4.37
CA MET A 19 0.59 8.00 -2.98
C MET A 19 1.22 6.80 -2.26
N ALA A 20 0.69 5.60 -2.47
CA ALA A 20 1.19 4.37 -1.86
C ALA A 20 2.62 4.01 -2.31
N THR A 21 2.90 4.22 -3.60
CA THR A 21 4.19 3.89 -4.23
C THR A 21 5.26 4.98 -4.04
N ARG A 22 4.83 6.22 -3.76
CA ARG A 22 5.74 7.37 -3.66
C ARG A 22 6.78 7.16 -2.55
N ARG A 23 8.05 7.21 -2.94
CA ARG A 23 9.20 7.26 -2.02
C ARG A 23 9.59 8.71 -1.77
N ILE A 24 9.47 9.17 -0.53
CA ILE A 24 9.80 10.55 -0.13
C ILE A 24 11.28 10.60 0.29
N ARG A 25 12.02 11.64 -0.09
CA ARG A 25 13.40 11.83 0.38
C ARG A 25 13.45 11.90 1.90
N ILE A 26 14.44 11.24 2.50
CA ILE A 26 14.62 11.25 3.95
C ILE A 26 15.12 12.65 4.34
N THR A 27 14.33 13.35 5.14
CA THR A 27 14.74 14.54 5.87
C THR A 27 15.29 14.12 7.21
N LYS A 28 16.55 14.50 7.49
CA LYS A 28 17.17 14.30 8.79
C LYS A 28 17.23 15.64 9.53
N PHE A 29 17.43 15.57 10.84
CA PHE A 29 17.58 16.75 11.68
C PHE A 29 18.99 16.79 12.26
N LYS A 30 19.59 17.97 12.26
CA LYS A 30 20.83 18.25 12.99
C LYS A 30 20.48 19.02 14.25
N GLU A 31 20.78 18.41 15.39
CA GLU A 31 20.71 19.08 16.69
C GLU A 31 21.92 20.02 16.84
N LEU A 32 21.64 21.30 17.01
CA LEU A 32 22.59 22.33 17.40
C LEU A 32 22.37 22.70 18.87
N ARG A 33 23.25 23.55 19.43
CA ARG A 33 23.22 23.93 20.85
C ARG A 33 21.86 24.47 21.32
N ASN A 34 21.13 25.17 20.43
CA ASN A 34 19.86 25.83 20.76
C ASN A 34 18.71 25.50 19.80
N MET A 35 18.93 24.70 18.73
CA MET A 35 17.90 24.46 17.72
C MET A 35 18.16 23.19 16.92
N SER A 36 17.09 22.64 16.34
CA SER A 36 17.15 21.53 15.40
C SER A 36 16.87 22.04 13.99
N ILE A 37 17.76 21.76 13.03
CA ILE A 37 17.61 22.19 11.63
C ILE A 37 17.41 20.97 10.72
N PRO A 38 16.35 20.94 9.88
CA PRO A 38 16.17 19.88 8.91
C PRO A 38 17.20 20.01 7.76
N TYR A 39 17.72 18.89 7.29
CA TYR A 39 18.51 18.80 6.07
C TYR A 39 18.06 17.59 5.26
N SER A 40 17.91 17.79 3.95
CA SER A 40 17.55 16.73 3.03
C SER A 40 18.75 15.82 2.78
N THR A 41 18.51 14.52 2.74
CA THR A 41 19.51 13.56 2.27
C THR A 41 19.25 13.18 0.82
N ASN A 42 20.28 12.65 0.17
CA ASN A 42 20.13 12.07 -1.17
C ASN A 42 19.44 10.70 -1.15
N ALA A 43 19.21 10.13 0.04
CA ALA A 43 18.54 8.85 0.20
C ALA A 43 17.02 9.03 0.08
N LEU A 44 16.39 8.11 -0.66
CA LEU A 44 14.95 7.94 -0.67
C LEU A 44 14.54 7.11 0.54
N GLY A 45 13.44 7.51 1.16
CA GLY A 45 12.76 6.71 2.18
C GLY A 45 11.98 5.57 1.55
N TYR A 46 11.41 4.76 2.43
CA TYR A 46 10.51 3.68 2.05
C TYR A 46 9.15 4.24 1.63
N SER A 47 8.55 3.60 0.62
CA SER A 47 7.14 3.80 0.28
C SER A 47 6.25 3.06 1.27
N TYR A 48 4.93 3.26 1.19
CA TYR A 48 4.00 2.50 2.04
C TYR A 48 4.05 1.00 1.75
N PHE A 49 4.24 0.61 0.49
CA PHE A 49 4.40 -0.80 0.12
C PHE A 49 5.71 -1.42 0.59
N ASP A 50 6.77 -0.62 0.72
CA ASP A 50 8.03 -1.08 1.30
C ASP A 50 7.88 -1.33 2.82
N HIS A 51 7.04 -0.55 3.50
CA HIS A 51 6.72 -0.75 4.92
C HIS A 51 5.74 -1.91 5.18
N TYR A 52 4.81 -2.16 4.26
CA TYR A 52 3.76 -3.18 4.39
C TYR A 52 3.81 -4.17 3.21
N PRO A 53 4.77 -5.11 3.20
CA PRO A 53 4.94 -6.05 2.08
C PRO A 53 3.74 -6.98 1.88
N ASP A 54 2.95 -7.24 2.93
CA ASP A 54 1.71 -8.02 2.83
C ASP A 54 0.63 -7.29 2.02
N LEU A 55 0.53 -5.97 2.20
CA LEU A 55 -0.37 -5.13 1.41
C LEU A 55 0.07 -5.09 -0.05
N ALA A 56 1.38 -4.91 -0.29
CA ALA A 56 1.94 -4.92 -1.64
C ALA A 56 1.58 -6.21 -2.40
N ARG A 57 1.74 -7.37 -1.75
CA ARG A 57 1.37 -8.68 -2.30
C ARG A 57 -0.12 -8.79 -2.63
N GLN A 58 -1.00 -8.23 -1.79
CA GLN A 58 -2.43 -8.25 -2.09
C GLN A 58 -2.78 -7.34 -3.27
N MET A 59 -2.12 -6.19 -3.39
CA MET A 59 -2.31 -5.26 -4.51
C MET A 59 -1.83 -5.87 -5.84
N GLU A 60 -0.75 -6.65 -5.84
CA GLU A 60 -0.25 -7.33 -7.05
C GLU A 60 -1.26 -8.35 -7.62
N CYS A 61 -2.07 -8.97 -6.77
CA CYS A 61 -3.04 -9.99 -7.17
C CYS A 61 -4.51 -9.52 -7.08
N ALA A 62 -4.74 -8.23 -6.84
CA ALA A 62 -6.09 -7.67 -6.78
C ALA A 62 -6.55 -7.18 -8.15
N ASP A 63 -7.82 -7.42 -8.48
CA ASP A 63 -8.48 -6.67 -9.53
C ASP A 63 -8.59 -5.18 -9.15
N PRO A 64 -8.80 -4.25 -10.10
CA PRO A 64 -8.85 -2.81 -9.81
C PRO A 64 -9.88 -2.42 -8.73
N HIS A 65 -11.06 -3.07 -8.70
CA HIS A 65 -12.10 -2.77 -7.72
C HIS A 65 -11.68 -3.18 -6.30
N ARG A 66 -11.10 -4.37 -6.18
CA ARG A 66 -10.55 -4.88 -4.93
C ARG A 66 -9.33 -4.08 -4.49
N GLY A 67 -8.47 -3.68 -5.41
CA GLY A 67 -7.32 -2.81 -5.16
C GLY A 67 -7.74 -1.46 -4.59
N LEU A 68 -8.76 -0.82 -5.16
CA LEU A 68 -9.30 0.43 -4.63
C LEU A 68 -9.86 0.27 -3.21
N SER A 69 -10.55 -0.84 -2.95
CA SER A 69 -11.09 -1.15 -1.62
C SER A 69 -9.98 -1.33 -0.59
N LEU A 70 -8.89 -2.00 -0.97
CA LEU A 70 -7.69 -2.17 -0.14
C LEU A 70 -7.02 -0.83 0.15
N LEU A 71 -6.82 0.02 -0.86
CA LEU A 71 -6.23 1.35 -0.69
C LEU A 71 -7.09 2.24 0.20
N ARG A 72 -8.41 2.29 -0.03
CA ARG A 72 -9.35 3.04 0.83
C ARG A 72 -9.28 2.56 2.27
N GLY A 73 -9.27 1.23 2.49
CA GLY A 73 -9.12 0.64 3.81
C GLY A 73 -7.78 0.97 4.47
N PHE A 74 -6.70 0.92 3.69
CA PHE A 74 -5.35 1.25 4.13
C PHE A 74 -5.21 2.71 4.58
N PHE A 75 -5.62 3.66 3.74
CA PHE A 75 -5.55 5.08 4.09
C PHE A 75 -6.50 5.46 5.23
N PHE A 76 -7.69 4.85 5.27
CA PHE A 76 -8.59 5.00 6.41
C PHE A 76 -7.92 4.51 7.70
N TRP A 77 -7.24 3.36 7.67
CA TRP A 77 -6.50 2.84 8.81
C TRP A 77 -5.38 3.81 9.23
N LEU A 78 -4.55 4.30 8.29
CA LEU A 78 -3.49 5.26 8.61
C LEU A 78 -4.03 6.52 9.31
N GLN A 79 -5.21 6.99 8.91
CA GLN A 79 -5.80 8.21 9.46
C GLN A 79 -6.47 8.00 10.83
N ASN A 80 -6.93 6.78 11.12
CA ASN A 80 -7.76 6.51 12.31
C ASN A 80 -7.07 5.62 13.35
N VAL A 81 -5.98 4.96 12.98
CA VAL A 81 -5.40 3.86 13.75
C VAL A 81 -3.88 3.97 13.77
N GLY A 82 -3.36 4.64 14.81
CA GLY A 82 -1.92 4.81 15.05
C GLY A 82 -1.42 4.06 16.30
N HIS A 83 -2.05 2.95 16.67
CA HIS A 83 -1.68 2.19 17.88
C HIS A 83 -1.34 0.74 17.59
N GLU A 84 -0.35 0.24 18.33
CA GLU A 84 0.11 -1.15 18.27
C GLU A 84 -1.05 -2.13 18.57
N GLY A 85 -1.20 -3.16 17.74
CA GLY A 85 -2.25 -4.19 17.89
C GLY A 85 -3.60 -3.88 17.24
N ALA A 86 -3.72 -2.75 16.54
CA ALA A 86 -4.99 -2.38 15.94
C ALA A 86 -5.26 -3.07 14.59
N PHE A 87 -6.54 -3.31 14.31
CA PHE A 87 -7.00 -4.12 13.18
C PHE A 87 -6.52 -3.60 11.83
N MET A 88 -5.74 -4.40 11.10
CA MET A 88 -5.26 -4.09 9.76
C MET A 88 -6.21 -4.69 8.70
N PRO A 89 -6.91 -3.87 7.89
CA PRO A 89 -7.91 -4.34 6.92
C PRO A 89 -7.38 -5.33 5.87
N TRP A 90 -6.11 -5.22 5.50
CA TRP A 90 -5.46 -6.12 4.54
C TRP A 90 -4.94 -7.42 5.19
N VAL A 91 -4.87 -7.52 6.51
CA VAL A 91 -4.38 -8.73 7.21
C VAL A 91 -5.51 -9.73 7.46
N ALA A 92 -6.76 -9.28 7.58
CA ALA A 92 -7.91 -10.12 7.94
C ALA A 92 -8.28 -11.19 6.88
N ALA A 93 -7.78 -11.09 5.66
CA ALA A 93 -7.91 -12.16 4.67
C ALA A 93 -6.95 -13.35 4.93
N SER A 94 -6.00 -13.22 5.87
CA SER A 94 -4.96 -14.23 6.16
C SER A 94 -5.26 -15.12 7.38
N THR A 95 -6.39 -14.96 8.07
CA THR A 95 -6.73 -15.77 9.26
C THR A 95 -7.14 -17.22 8.94
N SER A 96 -6.88 -17.70 7.73
CA SER A 96 -6.55 -19.09 7.51
C SER A 96 -5.10 -19.15 7.07
N TYR A 97 -4.23 -19.63 7.97
CA TYR A 97 -2.78 -19.85 7.86
C TYR A 97 -2.37 -20.81 6.73
N LYS A 98 -3.09 -20.86 5.61
CA LYS A 98 -2.58 -21.41 4.37
C LYS A 98 -1.86 -20.30 3.64
N SER A 99 -0.55 -20.20 3.90
CA SER A 99 0.40 -19.51 3.04
C SER A 99 0.15 -19.95 1.60
N VAL A 100 -0.52 -19.12 0.81
CA VAL A 100 -0.60 -19.34 -0.64
C VAL A 100 0.81 -19.09 -1.17
N PRO A 101 1.49 -20.11 -1.72
CA PRO A 101 2.84 -19.93 -2.22
C PRO A 101 2.83 -18.97 -3.40
N TYR A 102 3.85 -18.11 -3.40
CA TYR A 102 4.22 -17.01 -4.33
C TYR A 102 4.05 -17.27 -5.86
N ASN A 103 3.74 -18.49 -6.30
CA ASN A 103 3.90 -18.90 -7.69
C ASN A 103 2.65 -18.80 -8.59
N ASP A 104 1.47 -18.44 -8.09
CA ASP A 104 0.23 -18.52 -8.90
C ASP A 104 -0.24 -17.20 -9.56
N CYS A 105 0.37 -16.05 -9.27
CA CYS A 105 -0.11 -14.78 -9.83
C CYS A 105 0.38 -14.49 -11.26
N LYS A 106 1.18 -15.37 -11.88
CA LYS A 106 1.77 -15.18 -13.22
C LYS A 106 1.20 -16.06 -14.35
N LYS A 107 0.11 -16.79 -14.14
CA LYS A 107 -0.46 -17.63 -15.20
C LYS A 107 -1.81 -17.14 -15.71
N THR A 108 -1.83 -16.03 -16.44
CA THR A 108 -2.84 -15.78 -17.49
C THR A 108 -2.37 -14.72 -18.49
N VAL A 109 -1.32 -15.00 -19.27
CA VAL A 109 -1.17 -14.41 -20.62
C VAL A 109 -0.55 -15.46 -21.54
N SER A 110 -1.37 -16.38 -22.02
CA SER A 110 -1.04 -17.20 -23.20
C SER A 110 -2.31 -17.78 -23.80
N HIS A 111 -2.41 -17.63 -25.12
CA HIS A 111 -3.52 -17.95 -26.03
C HIS A 111 -4.58 -16.85 -26.08
N GLN A 112 -4.71 -16.09 -27.17
CA GLN A 112 -4.91 -16.59 -28.53
C GLN A 112 -4.22 -15.69 -29.57
N SER A 113 -3.32 -16.28 -30.35
CA SER A 113 -3.11 -15.88 -31.74
C SER A 113 -3.15 -17.18 -32.53
N SER A 114 -4.27 -17.41 -33.22
CA SER A 114 -4.41 -18.49 -34.17
C SER A 114 -5.35 -18.04 -35.28
N ASN A 115 -4.77 -18.06 -36.48
CA ASN A 115 -5.32 -17.93 -37.83
C ASN A 115 -5.77 -16.55 -38.31
#